data_AF-A0AA37M8Z6-F1
#
_entry.id   AF-A0AA37M8Z6-F1
#
_cell.length_a   1.000
_cell.length_b   1.000
_cell.length_c   1.000
_cell.angle_alpha   90.00
_cell.angle_beta   90.00
_cell.angle_gamma   90.00
#
_symmetry.space_group_name_H-M   'P 1'
#
loop_
_entity.id
_entity.type
_entity.pdbx_description
1 polymer ?
#
loop_
_entity_poly.entity_id
_entity_poly.type
_entity_poly.pdbx_seq_one_letter_code
_entity_poly.pdbx_strand_id
1 'polypeptide(L)'
;MIDEIYSDGISEITVTGSIVRIDLMSLSPSDRDPVNNPKPVLRRRIIIPADAFANAADLMQKAVQMLIASGTVQVRKTSILRARYELMT
;
A
#
# COMPACT_ATOMS: atom_id res chain seq x y z
N MET A 1 2.97 -20.78 18.19
CA MET A 1 2.38 -19.45 17.94
C MET A 1 3.14 -18.84 16.77
N ILE A 2 2.48 -18.23 15.80
CA ILE A 2 3.15 -17.57 14.67
C ILE A 2 3.44 -16.13 15.11
N ASP A 3 4.67 -15.66 14.93
CA ASP A 3 5.02 -14.27 15.21
C ASP A 3 4.43 -13.36 14.13
N GLU A 4 3.42 -12.59 14.50
CA GLU A 4 2.75 -11.65 13.59
C GLU A 4 3.53 -10.33 13.50
N ILE A 5 3.62 -9.79 12.28
CA ILE A 5 4.22 -8.48 12.02
C ILE A 5 3.09 -7.51 11.63
N TYR A 6 2.89 -6.48 12.45
CA TYR A 6 1.96 -5.38 12.15
C TYR A 6 2.70 -4.23 11.45
N SER A 7 2.07 -3.69 10.41
CA SER A 7 2.58 -2.61 9.56
C SER A 7 1.44 -1.67 9.17
N ASP A 8 1.73 -0.39 9.01
CA ASP A 8 0.72 0.61 8.61
C ASP A 8 0.45 0.54 7.11
N GLY A 9 1.45 0.13 6.33
CA GLY A 9 1.27 -0.16 4.91
C GLY A 9 2.52 -0.62 4.19
N ILE A 10 2.42 -0.60 2.86
CA ILE A 10 3.53 -0.84 1.94
C ILE A 10 4.06 0.53 1.51
N SER A 11 5.35 0.77 1.75
CA SER A 11 6.06 1.98 1.30
C SER A 11 6.52 1.88 -0.15
N GLU A 12 7.07 0.73 -0.54
CA GLU A 12 7.64 0.54 -1.87
C GLU A 12 7.49 -0.92 -2.33
N ILE A 13 7.30 -1.10 -3.63
CA ILE A 13 7.46 -2.39 -4.31
C ILE A 13 8.53 -2.22 -5.39
N THR A 14 9.64 -2.94 -5.25
CA THR A 14 10.76 -2.88 -6.19
C THR A 14 10.91 -4.22 -6.90
N VAL A 15 10.97 -4.19 -8.23
CA VAL A 15 11.23 -5.38 -9.05
C VAL A 15 12.67 -5.32 -9.55
N THR A 16 13.44 -6.39 -9.35
CA THR A 16 14.81 -6.49 -9.84
C THR A 16 15.09 -7.91 -10.32
N GLY A 17 15.30 -8.07 -11.62
CA GLY A 17 15.44 -9.38 -12.24
C GLY A 17 14.20 -10.24 -11.99
N SER A 18 14.39 -11.43 -11.44
CA SER A 18 13.33 -12.39 -11.11
C SER A 18 12.75 -12.23 -9.69
N ILE A 19 13.11 -11.15 -8.97
CA ILE A 19 12.75 -10.95 -7.57
C ILE A 19 11.93 -9.66 -7.40
N VAL A 20 10.92 -9.72 -6.55
CA VAL A 20 10.13 -8.59 -6.06
C VAL A 20 10.40 -8.37 -4.58
N ARG A 21 10.66 -7.12 -4.20
CA ARG A 21 10.83 -6.68 -2.82
C ARG A 21 9.65 -5.79 -2.45
N ILE A 22 9.05 -6.04 -1.30
CA ILE A 22 7.94 -5.24 -0.76
C ILE A 22 8.38 -4.72 0.61
N ASP A 23 8.45 -3.40 0.73
CA ASP A 23 8.89 -2.73 1.94
C ASP A 23 7.68 -2.30 2.78
N LEU A 24 7.52 -2.97 3.91
CA LEU A 24 6.52 -2.65 4.91
C LEU A 24 7.01 -1.49 5.78
N MET A 25 6.14 -0.53 6.05
CA MET A 25 6.45 0.67 6.83
C MET A 25 5.43 0.91 7.94
N SER A 26 5.89 1.54 9.01
CA SER A 26 5.02 2.16 10.02
C SER A 26 5.53 3.54 10.38
N LEU A 27 4.63 4.36 10.91
CA LEU A 27 4.95 5.67 11.46
C LEU A 27 5.69 5.53 12.79
N SER A 28 6.82 6.21 12.93
CA SER A 28 7.61 6.22 14.16
C SER A 28 6.82 6.90 15.29
N PRO A 29 6.72 6.26 16.47
CA PRO A 29 6.08 6.89 17.62
C PRO A 29 6.94 8.02 18.21
N SER A 30 8.27 7.94 18.03
CA SER A 30 9.26 8.85 18.63
C SER A 30 9.88 9.81 17.62
N ASP A 31 10.09 9.39 16.37
CA ASP A 31 10.79 10.20 15.38
C ASP A 31 9.83 11.06 14.58
N ARG A 32 10.16 12.35 14.50
CA ARG A 32 9.39 13.36 13.79
C ARG A 32 10.19 13.99 12.64
N ASP A 33 9.48 14.49 11.64
CA ASP A 33 10.04 15.35 10.59
C ASP A 33 10.14 16.82 11.06
N PRO A 34 10.75 17.73 10.27
CA PRO A 34 10.90 19.14 10.66
C PRO A 34 9.58 19.90 10.85
N VAL A 35 8.46 19.36 10.37
CA VAL A 35 7.11 19.93 10.53
C VAL A 35 6.27 19.13 11.54
N ASN A 36 6.92 18.32 12.38
CA ASN A 36 6.37 17.55 13.50
C ASN A 36 5.43 16.38 13.13
N ASN A 37 5.49 15.86 11.90
CA ASN A 37 4.78 14.62 11.56
C ASN A 37 5.59 13.38 11.95
N PRO A 38 4.94 12.26 12.34
CA PRO A 38 5.60 10.96 12.47
C PRO A 38 6.38 10.58 11.20
N LYS A 39 7.65 10.19 11.36
CA LYS A 39 8.45 9.71 10.22
C LYS A 39 8.08 8.28 9.84
N PRO A 40 7.96 7.97 8.53
CA PRO A 40 7.93 6.59 8.05
C PRO A 40 9.21 5.83 8.42
N VAL A 41 9.07 4.60 8.91
CA VAL A 41 10.19 3.70 9.23
C VAL A 41 9.94 2.32 8.64
N LEU A 42 10.96 1.75 8.00
CA LEU A 42 10.92 0.39 7.48
C LEU A 42 10.74 -0.61 8.63
N ARG A 43 9.68 -1.42 8.54
CA ARG A 43 9.36 -2.47 9.52
C ARG A 43 9.90 -3.82 9.10
N ARG A 44 9.68 -4.19 7.84
CA ARG A 44 10.13 -5.46 7.28
C ARG A 44 10.18 -5.38 5.77
N ARG A 45 11.02 -6.22 5.16
CA ARG A 45 11.05 -6.45 3.72
C ARG A 45 10.60 -7.87 3.42
N ILE A 46 9.60 -8.00 2.57
CA ILE A 46 9.22 -9.27 1.96
C ILE A 46 9.99 -9.37 0.64
N ILE A 47 10.67 -10.50 0.42
CA ILE A 47 11.39 -10.79 -0.82
C ILE A 47 10.80 -12.06 -1.41
N ILE A 48 10.24 -11.97 -2.60
CA ILE A 48 9.53 -13.07 -3.25
C ILE A 48 9.88 -13.18 -4.74
N PRO A 49 9.81 -14.37 -5.34
CA PRO A 49 9.92 -14.54 -6.80
C PRO A 49 8.84 -13.76 -7.56
N ALA A 50 9.18 -13.31 -8.78
CA ALA A 50 8.27 -12.51 -9.61
C ALA A 50 7.00 -13.26 -10.06
N ASP A 51 7.11 -14.56 -10.33
CA ASP A 51 5.97 -15.43 -10.64
C ASP A 51 5.04 -15.62 -9.44
N ALA A 52 5.61 -15.83 -8.24
CA ALA A 52 4.85 -15.89 -6.99
C ALA A 52 4.12 -14.56 -6.70
N PHE A 53 4.77 -13.43 -6.96
CA PHE A 53 4.14 -12.12 -6.84
C PHE A 53 2.97 -11.95 -7.82
N ALA A 54 3.14 -12.34 -9.08
CA ALA A 54 2.06 -12.27 -10.08
C ALA A 54 0.83 -13.10 -9.67
N ASN A 55 1.06 -14.32 -9.17
CA ASN A 55 -0.01 -15.17 -8.65
C ASN A 55 -0.70 -14.53 -7.43
N ALA A 56 0.07 -13.95 -6.51
CA ALA A 56 -0.49 -13.26 -5.34
C ALA A 56 -1.31 -12.03 -5.76
N ALA A 57 -0.88 -11.28 -6.78
CA ALA A 57 -1.59 -10.11 -7.28
C ALA A 57 -2.97 -10.49 -7.87
N ASP A 58 -3.07 -11.57 -8.63
CA ASP A 58 -4.35 -12.07 -9.14
C ASP A 58 -5.31 -12.46 -7.99
N LEU A 59 -4.80 -13.18 -6.98
CA LEU A 59 -5.58 -13.53 -5.80
C LEU A 59 -6.05 -12.28 -5.02
N MET A 60 -5.18 -11.30 -4.83
CA MET A 60 -5.53 -10.05 -4.16
C MET A 60 -6.58 -9.25 -4.93
N GLN A 61 -6.51 -9.21 -6.27
CA GLN A 61 -7.54 -8.55 -7.09
C GLN A 61 -8.91 -9.22 -6.94
N LYS A 62 -8.97 -10.55 -6.96
CA LYS A 62 -10.21 -11.30 -6.71
C LYS A 62 -10.75 -11.02 -5.30
N ALA A 63 -9.88 -10.99 -4.29
CA ALA A 63 -10.27 -10.65 -2.93
C ALA A 63 -10.86 -9.24 -2.82
N VAL A 64 -10.23 -8.25 -3.45
CA VAL A 64 -10.75 -6.87 -3.49
C VAL A 64 -12.13 -6.83 -4.16
N GLN A 65 -12.33 -7.55 -5.28
CA GLN A 65 -13.63 -7.61 -5.94
C GLN A 65 -14.72 -8.21 -5.03
N MET A 66 -14.40 -9.26 -4.26
CA MET A 66 -15.33 -9.83 -3.28
C MET A 66 -15.68 -8.82 -2.17
N LEU A 67 -14.69 -8.08 -1.67
CA LEU A 67 -14.92 -7.05 -0.66
C LEU A 67 -15.82 -5.93 -1.18
N ILE A 68 -15.65 -5.52 -2.44
CA ILE A 68 -16.53 -4.54 -3.09
C ILE A 68 -17.95 -5.08 -3.25
N ALA A 69 -18.09 -6.31 -3.74
CA ALA A 69 -19.39 -6.95 -3.93
C ALA A 69 -20.17 -7.11 -2.62
N SER A 70 -19.46 -7.34 -1.51
CA SER A 70 -20.05 -7.41 -0.17
C SER A 70 -20.44 -6.04 0.42
N GLY A 71 -20.04 -4.93 -0.21
CA GLY A 71 -20.22 -3.58 0.31
C GLY A 71 -19.26 -3.18 1.44
N THR A 72 -18.32 -4.06 1.81
CA THR A 72 -17.32 -3.81 2.86
C THR A 72 -16.31 -2.73 2.45
N VAL A 73 -15.95 -2.68 1.16
CA VAL A 73 -15.03 -1.67 0.61
C VAL A 73 -15.76 -0.88 -0.47
N GLN A 74 -15.69 0.45 -0.39
CA GLN A 74 -16.20 1.35 -1.43
C GLN A 74 -15.07 1.70 -2.39
N VAL A 75 -15.27 1.46 -3.69
CA VAL A 75 -14.36 2.00 -4.72
C VAL A 75 -14.53 3.51 -4.73
N ARG A 76 -13.51 4.25 -4.28
CA ARG A 76 -13.49 5.71 -4.48
C ARG A 76 -13.43 5.99 -5.98
N LYS A 77 -14.56 6.39 -6.58
CA LYS A 77 -14.53 7.08 -7.88
C LYS A 77 -13.86 8.43 -7.64
N THR A 78 -12.56 8.54 -7.91
CA THR A 78 -11.91 9.85 -8.01
C THR A 78 -12.61 10.62 -9.13
N SER A 79 -13.43 11.60 -8.77
CA SER A 79 -14.05 12.52 -9.71
C SER A 79 -12.97 13.45 -10.26
N ILE A 80 -12.51 13.17 -11.48
CA ILE A 80 -11.55 14.00 -12.24
C ILE A 80 -12.17 15.39 -12.60
N LEU A 81 -13.38 15.71 -12.12
CA LEU A 81 -14.15 16.90 -12.50
C LEU A 81 -14.00 18.11 -11.56
N ARG A 82 -13.25 18.04 -10.45
CA ARG A 82 -13.07 19.20 -9.55
C ARG A 82 -11.84 20.08 -9.79
N ALA A 83 -10.86 19.61 -10.57
CA ALA A 83 -9.64 20.38 -10.82
C ALA A 83 -9.75 21.46 -11.93
N ARG A 84 -10.93 21.63 -12.55
CA ARG A 84 -11.13 22.58 -13.67
C ARG A 84 -11.95 23.83 -13.35
N TYR A 85 -12.55 23.94 -12.15
CA TYR A 85 -13.37 25.11 -11.78
C TYR A 85 -12.68 26.11 -10.86
N GLU A 86 -11.51 25.79 -10.28
CA GLU A 86 -10.79 26.71 -9.37
C GLU A 86 -9.72 27.56 -10.08
N LEU A 87 -9.58 27.47 -11.41
CA LEU A 87 -8.64 28.25 -12.22
C LEU A 87 -9.33 29.33 -13.09
N MET A 88 -10.61 29.60 -12.88
CA MET A 88 -11.35 30.65 -13.59
C MET A 88 -12.16 31.55 -12.65
N THR A 89 -11.59 31.95 -11.51
CA THR A 89 -12.13 33.05 -10.71
C THR A 89 -11.00 33.91 -10.17
#